data_AF-M5JMD2-F1
#
_entry.id   AF-M5JMD2-F1
#
_cell.length_a   1.000
_cell.length_b   1.000
_cell.length_c   1.000
_cell.angle_alpha   90.00
_cell.angle_beta   90.00
_cell.angle_gamma   90.00
#
_symmetry.space_group_name_H-M   'P 1'
#
loop_
_entity.id
_entity.type
_entity.pdbx_description
1 polymer ?
#
loop_
_entity_poly.entity_id
_entity_poly.type
_entity_poly.pdbx_seq_one_letter_code
_entity_poly.pdbx_strand_id
1 'polypeptide(L)'
;MARAFTILLVFAGLAIAFPLLFEKFSPQLKAGSSTAATASSASSSPSTAYSGRRAQIAPDSRGHFIADVRIAGQTLRAMVDTGASVVAINANAARRIGLSLKPDDFRYRVSTANGETLAAHAILPSIEIGRIRVENVDAMVLRDDALSDTLLGMSFLKRLRHYEVSNGALLLTQ
;
A
#
# COMPACT_ATOMS: atom_id res chain seq x y z
N MET A 1 36.11 -4.49 -33.32
CA MET A 1 35.59 -5.03 -32.05
C MET A 1 34.34 -4.25 -31.67
N ALA A 2 33.17 -4.69 -32.13
CA ALA A 2 31.92 -3.96 -31.91
C ALA A 2 30.80 -4.97 -31.66
N ARG A 3 30.11 -4.84 -30.52
CA ARG A 3 28.79 -5.45 -30.29
C ARG A 3 27.95 -4.48 -29.48
N ALA A 4 27.34 -3.54 -30.21
CA ALA A 4 26.21 -2.76 -29.76
C ALA A 4 24.96 -3.67 -29.83
N PHE A 5 24.26 -3.83 -28.72
CA PHE A 5 22.92 -4.42 -28.70
C PHE A 5 21.91 -3.28 -28.78
N THR A 6 21.43 -3.02 -29.99
CA THR A 6 20.24 -2.21 -30.26
C THR A 6 19.01 -3.05 -29.94
N ILE A 7 18.26 -2.68 -28.90
CA ILE A 7 16.92 -3.23 -28.69
C ILE A 7 15.93 -2.45 -29.54
N LEU A 8 15.35 -3.18 -30.50
CA LEU A 8 14.30 -2.77 -31.41
C LEU A 8 12.98 -2.56 -30.64
N LEU A 9 12.52 -1.31 -30.53
CA LEU A 9 11.16 -1.00 -30.08
C LEU A 9 10.20 -1.12 -31.26
N VAL A 10 9.42 -2.20 -31.31
CA VAL A 10 8.30 -2.35 -32.25
C VAL A 10 7.07 -1.71 -31.62
N PHE A 11 6.72 -0.52 -32.09
CA PHE A 11 5.41 0.08 -31.88
C PHE A 11 4.44 -0.48 -32.93
N ALA A 12 3.42 -1.21 -32.48
CA ALA A 12 2.30 -1.61 -33.32
C ALA A 12 0.99 -1.30 -32.58
N GLY A 13 0.16 -0.44 -33.17
CA GLY A 13 -1.17 -0.14 -32.63
C GLY A 13 -1.73 1.21 -33.07
N LEU A 14 -1.93 1.38 -34.38
CA LEU A 14 -2.69 2.48 -34.96
C LEU A 14 -4.16 2.36 -34.52
N ALA A 15 -4.66 3.28 -33.69
CA ALA A 15 -6.10 3.42 -33.42
C ALA A 15 -6.54 4.82 -33.83
N ILE A 16 -7.39 4.80 -34.86
CA ILE A 16 -7.90 5.93 -35.62
C ILE A 16 -8.92 6.72 -34.77
N ALA A 17 -8.96 8.03 -35.03
CA ALA A 17 -9.83 9.05 -34.46
C ALA A 17 -11.28 8.62 -34.17
N PHE A 18 -11.77 8.95 -32.97
CA PHE A 18 -13.20 9.01 -32.67
C PHE A 18 -13.54 10.22 -31.76
N PRO A 19 -13.37 11.47 -32.23
CA PRO A 19 -14.11 12.58 -31.65
C PRO A 19 -15.54 12.58 -32.26
N LEU A 20 -16.50 13.15 -31.53
CA LEU A 20 -17.86 13.48 -31.99
C LEU A 20 -18.97 12.42 -31.80
N LEU A 21 -19.26 12.01 -30.55
CA LEU A 21 -20.65 11.64 -30.19
C LEU A 21 -20.94 11.61 -28.67
N PHE A 22 -20.62 12.67 -27.93
CA PHE A 22 -21.10 12.79 -26.53
C PHE A 22 -21.65 14.19 -26.19
N GLU A 23 -22.15 14.90 -27.20
CA GLU A 23 -22.77 16.23 -27.10
C GLU A 23 -24.31 16.17 -26.93
N LYS A 24 -24.87 15.12 -26.29
CA LYS A 24 -26.34 15.00 -26.23
C LYS A 24 -26.98 14.34 -25.03
N PHE A 25 -26.37 14.42 -23.85
CA PHE A 25 -27.10 14.13 -22.59
C PHE A 25 -26.89 15.24 -21.56
N SER A 26 -27.47 16.40 -21.86
CA SER A 26 -27.75 17.46 -20.89
C SER A 26 -29.25 17.48 -20.59
N PRO A 27 -29.73 16.91 -19.48
CA PRO A 27 -31.00 17.30 -18.91
C PRO A 27 -30.78 18.51 -17.98
N GLN A 28 -31.24 19.68 -18.43
CA GLN A 28 -31.37 20.89 -17.62
C GLN A 28 -32.56 20.77 -16.64
N LEU A 29 -32.24 21.03 -15.37
CA LEU A 29 -32.99 21.77 -14.33
C LEU A 29 -34.29 21.22 -13.76
N LYS A 30 -34.30 21.16 -12.42
CA LYS A 30 -35.35 21.88 -11.68
C LYS A 30 -34.78 22.53 -10.42
N ALA A 31 -34.87 23.85 -10.39
CA ALA A 31 -34.70 24.65 -9.20
C ALA A 31 -35.89 24.43 -8.25
N GLY A 32 -35.60 24.21 -6.97
CA GLY A 32 -36.54 24.22 -5.87
C GLY A 32 -35.81 24.71 -4.63
N SER A 33 -36.12 25.93 -4.21
CA SER A 33 -35.44 26.66 -3.13
C SER A 33 -35.78 26.11 -1.74
N SER A 34 -34.72 25.97 -0.93
CA SER A 34 -34.58 26.24 0.50
C SER A 34 -35.68 25.82 1.49
N THR A 35 -35.31 24.94 2.42
CA THR A 35 -35.60 25.17 3.85
C THR A 35 -34.46 24.60 4.70
N ALA A 36 -33.93 25.44 5.59
CA ALA A 36 -32.86 25.12 6.53
C ALA A 36 -33.36 24.20 7.66
N ALA A 37 -32.57 23.17 7.98
CA ALA A 37 -32.62 22.50 9.28
C ALA A 37 -31.26 21.84 9.60
N THR A 38 -30.58 22.48 10.55
CA THR A 38 -29.59 22.03 11.55
C THR A 38 -29.03 20.58 11.52
N ALA A 39 -27.71 20.56 11.64
CA ALA A 39 -26.76 19.48 11.92
C ALA A 39 -27.19 18.31 12.84
N SER A 40 -26.88 17.09 12.39
CA SER A 40 -26.20 16.01 13.14
C SER A 40 -25.76 14.95 12.11
N SER A 41 -24.50 14.92 11.68
CA SER A 41 -23.41 14.20 12.37
C SER A 41 -23.77 12.77 12.76
N ALA A 42 -23.79 11.87 11.77
CA ALA A 42 -23.24 10.52 11.89
C ALA A 42 -23.28 9.87 10.50
N SER A 43 -22.22 10.06 9.72
CA SER A 43 -21.89 9.16 8.62
C SER A 43 -21.59 7.79 9.25
N SER A 44 -22.63 7.00 9.50
CA SER A 44 -22.48 5.59 9.80
C SER A 44 -22.06 4.93 8.48
N SER A 45 -20.74 4.88 8.25
CA SER A 45 -20.19 3.91 7.30
C SER A 45 -20.79 2.56 7.68
N PRO A 46 -21.36 1.80 6.73
CA PRO A 46 -21.94 0.51 7.05
C PRO A 46 -20.82 -0.38 7.57
N SER A 47 -20.78 -0.58 8.89
CA SER A 47 -20.01 -1.66 9.49
C SER A 47 -20.76 -2.94 9.15
N THR A 48 -20.58 -3.43 7.92
CA THR A 48 -20.89 -4.81 7.61
C THR A 48 -20.01 -5.63 8.53
N ALA A 49 -20.64 -6.15 9.59
CA ALA A 49 -20.02 -6.99 10.58
C ALA A 49 -19.55 -8.26 9.89
N TYR A 50 -18.37 -8.19 9.30
CA TYR A 50 -17.72 -9.34 8.77
C TYR A 50 -17.29 -10.22 9.94
N SER A 51 -17.73 -11.48 9.96
CA SER A 51 -17.47 -12.44 11.04
C SER A 51 -16.00 -12.87 11.16
N GLY A 52 -15.09 -12.28 10.38
CA GLY A 52 -13.65 -12.51 10.40
C GLY A 52 -12.87 -11.26 10.81
N ARG A 53 -11.58 -11.44 11.11
CA ARG A 53 -10.65 -10.33 11.38
C ARG A 53 -10.40 -9.60 10.06
N ARG A 54 -11.03 -8.44 9.88
CA ARG A 54 -10.95 -7.65 8.64
C ARG A 54 -10.51 -6.22 8.88
N ALA A 55 -9.92 -5.63 7.84
CA ALA A 55 -9.60 -4.22 7.76
C ALA A 55 -10.00 -3.69 6.37
N GLN A 56 -10.48 -2.45 6.33
CA GLN A 56 -10.76 -1.72 5.09
C GLN A 56 -9.93 -0.44 5.11
N ILE A 57 -9.17 -0.20 4.05
CA ILE A 57 -8.24 0.92 3.94
C ILE A 57 -8.65 1.75 2.72
N ALA A 58 -9.01 3.01 2.94
CA ALA A 58 -9.25 3.96 1.86
C ALA A 58 -7.90 4.42 1.27
N PRO A 59 -7.85 4.73 -0.03
CA PRO A 59 -6.65 5.30 -0.63
C PRO A 59 -6.43 6.73 -0.10
N ASP A 60 -5.18 7.16 -0.07
CA ASP A 60 -4.83 8.56 0.16
C ASP A 60 -5.10 9.42 -1.10
N SER A 61 -4.77 10.71 -1.03
CA SER A 61 -4.94 11.64 -2.16
C SER A 61 -4.12 11.29 -3.40
N ARG A 62 -3.14 10.38 -3.28
CA ARG A 62 -2.28 9.90 -4.36
C ARG A 62 -2.72 8.51 -4.87
N GLY A 63 -3.76 7.92 -4.27
CA GLY A 63 -4.23 6.57 -4.61
C GLY A 63 -3.51 5.44 -3.88
N HIS A 64 -2.60 5.73 -2.94
CA HIS A 64 -1.89 4.71 -2.18
C HIS A 64 -2.71 4.25 -0.98
N PHE A 65 -2.71 2.93 -0.71
CA PHE A 65 -3.32 2.39 0.49
C PHE A 65 -2.34 2.47 1.64
N ILE A 66 -2.60 3.37 2.58
CA ILE A 66 -1.75 3.58 3.75
C ILE A 66 -2.55 3.29 5.01
N ALA A 67 -1.98 2.48 5.90
CA ALA A 67 -2.61 2.11 7.16
C ALA A 67 -1.68 2.37 8.34
N ASP A 68 -2.28 2.71 9.48
CA ASP A 68 -1.60 2.62 10.76
C ASP A 68 -1.50 1.15 11.17
N VAL A 69 -0.27 0.70 11.41
CA VAL A 69 0.04 -0.66 11.80
C VAL A 69 0.74 -0.70 13.13
N ARG A 70 0.44 -1.71 13.95
CA ARG A 70 1.16 -1.94 15.19
C ARG A 70 2.19 -3.04 15.00
N ILE A 71 3.47 -2.68 15.14
CA ILE A 71 4.61 -3.60 15.00
C ILE A 71 5.37 -3.60 16.32
N ALA A 72 5.51 -4.78 16.93
CA ALA A 72 6.13 -4.96 18.24
C ALA A 72 5.63 -3.95 19.31
N GLY A 73 4.33 -3.62 19.29
CA GLY A 73 3.73 -2.68 20.24
C GLY A 73 3.75 -1.21 19.82
N GLN A 74 4.45 -0.84 18.76
CA GLN A 74 4.58 0.55 18.29
C GLN A 74 3.75 0.81 17.04
N THR A 75 3.10 1.97 16.97
CA THR A 75 2.34 2.38 15.79
C THR A 75 3.26 3.01 14.75
N LEU A 76 3.26 2.44 13.55
CA LEU A 76 3.95 2.92 12.36
C LEU A 76 2.92 3.14 11.25
N ARG A 77 3.17 4.10 10.36
CA ARG A 77 2.41 4.27 9.14
C ARG A 77 3.05 3.43 8.04
N ALA A 78 2.27 2.58 7.38
CA ALA A 78 2.78 1.66 6.37
C ALA A 78 1.93 1.68 5.11
N MET A 79 2.60 1.68 3.95
CA MET A 79 1.97 1.54 2.65
C MET A 79 1.80 0.06 2.32
N VAL A 80 0.64 -0.33 1.81
CA VAL A 80 0.44 -1.67 1.25
C VAL A 80 1.03 -1.71 -0.15
N ASP A 81 2.01 -2.59 -0.37
CA ASP A 81 2.76 -2.68 -1.62
C ASP A 81 2.88 -4.13 -2.10
N THR A 82 2.13 -4.47 -3.16
CA THR A 82 2.17 -5.80 -3.77
C THR A 82 3.44 -6.05 -4.60
N GLY A 83 4.20 -5.00 -4.93
CA GLY A 83 5.48 -5.08 -5.62
C GLY A 83 6.65 -5.45 -4.69
N ALA A 84 6.49 -5.23 -3.38
CA ALA A 84 7.49 -5.63 -2.39
C ALA A 84 7.33 -7.13 -2.04
N SER A 85 8.38 -7.92 -2.28
CA SER A 85 8.36 -9.37 -1.98
C SER A 85 8.30 -9.67 -0.47
N VAL A 86 8.84 -8.79 0.36
CA VAL A 86 8.91 -8.89 1.82
C VAL A 86 8.48 -7.56 2.46
N VAL A 87 8.15 -7.57 3.74
CA VAL A 87 7.94 -6.33 4.49
C VAL A 87 9.26 -5.56 4.51
N ALA A 88 9.21 -4.26 4.24
CA ALA A 88 10.39 -3.41 4.25
C ALA A 88 10.19 -2.29 5.27
N ILE A 89 11.16 -2.13 6.18
CA ILE A 89 11.21 -1.00 7.13
C ILE A 89 12.56 -0.31 6.99
N ASN A 90 12.66 0.96 7.35
CA ASN A 90 13.95 1.64 7.44
C ASN A 90 14.57 1.48 8.82
N ALA A 91 15.85 1.82 8.93
CA ALA A 91 16.61 1.68 10.16
C ALA A 91 16.01 2.51 11.31
N ASN A 92 15.41 3.66 11.02
CA ASN A 92 14.68 4.47 12.00
C ASN A 92 13.46 3.73 12.56
N ALA A 93 12.60 3.20 11.69
CA ALA A 93 11.46 2.39 12.09
C ALA A 93 11.92 1.16 12.90
N ALA A 94 12.99 0.48 12.48
CA ALA A 94 13.58 -0.65 13.21
C ALA A 94 13.99 -0.25 14.64
N ARG A 95 14.68 0.89 14.82
CA ARG A 95 15.03 1.42 16.14
C ARG A 95 13.79 1.70 16.98
N ARG A 96 12.76 2.32 16.40
CA ARG A 96 11.50 2.64 17.10
C ARG A 96 10.81 1.40 17.63
N ILE A 97 10.84 0.29 16.89
CA ILE A 97 10.24 -1.00 17.30
C ILE A 97 11.17 -1.86 18.15
N GLY A 98 12.31 -1.34 18.59
CA GLY A 98 13.25 -2.02 19.49
C GLY A 98 14.23 -2.98 18.81
N LEU A 99 14.32 -2.99 17.48
CA LEU A 99 15.34 -3.74 16.75
C LEU A 99 16.67 -2.97 16.78
N SER A 100 17.69 -3.59 17.37
CA SER A 100 19.06 -3.07 17.37
C SER A 100 19.87 -3.79 16.30
N LEU A 101 20.26 -3.06 15.26
CA LEU A 101 21.04 -3.56 14.13
C LEU A 101 22.45 -2.96 14.15
N LYS A 102 23.43 -3.77 13.79
CA LYS A 102 24.82 -3.36 13.60
C LYS A 102 25.08 -3.10 12.11
N PRO A 103 26.11 -2.31 11.76
CA PRO A 103 26.49 -2.12 10.36
C PRO A 103 26.68 -3.43 9.58
N ASP A 104 27.27 -4.45 10.23
CA ASP A 104 27.56 -5.75 9.61
C ASP A 104 26.31 -6.61 9.37
N ASP A 105 25.15 -6.24 9.92
CA ASP A 105 23.89 -6.92 9.64
C ASP A 105 23.37 -6.61 8.22
N PHE A 106 23.79 -5.48 7.63
CA PHE A 106 23.39 -5.02 6.31
C PHE A 106 24.20 -5.72 5.21
N ARG A 107 23.94 -7.01 5.01
CA ARG A 107 24.67 -7.88 4.07
C ARG A 107 23.80 -8.49 2.97
N TYR A 108 22.48 -8.33 3.03
CA TYR A 108 21.57 -8.87 2.03
C TYR A 108 21.38 -7.87 0.91
N ARG A 109 21.66 -8.28 -0.34
CA ARG A 109 21.41 -7.43 -1.51
C ARG A 109 19.93 -7.49 -1.87
N VAL A 110 19.29 -6.32 -1.96
CA VAL A 110 17.88 -6.18 -2.34
C VAL A 110 17.76 -5.20 -3.50
N SER A 111 16.82 -5.47 -4.39
CA SER A 111 16.47 -4.57 -5.50
C SER A 111 15.29 -3.69 -5.09
N THR A 112 15.41 -2.41 -5.34
CA THR A 112 14.39 -1.40 -5.03
C THR A 112 14.13 -0.54 -6.27
N ALA A 113 13.11 0.31 -6.21
CA ALA A 113 12.85 1.28 -7.28
C ALA A 113 14.03 2.27 -7.50
N ASN A 114 14.86 2.48 -6.49
CA ASN A 114 16.03 3.36 -6.55
C ASN A 114 17.32 2.60 -6.93
N GLY A 115 17.22 1.32 -7.30
CA GLY A 115 18.35 0.44 -7.61
C GLY A 115 18.65 -0.57 -6.51
N GLU A 116 19.82 -1.17 -6.56
CA GLU A 116 20.26 -2.16 -5.58
C GLU A 116 20.81 -1.50 -4.31
N THR A 117 20.51 -2.10 -3.17
CA THR A 117 21.06 -1.67 -1.87
C THR A 117 21.29 -2.86 -0.96
N LEU A 118 21.91 -2.61 0.20
CA LEU A 118 22.09 -3.59 1.26
C LEU A 118 21.02 -3.43 2.34
N ALA A 119 20.52 -4.55 2.83
CA ALA A 119 19.54 -4.65 3.89
C ALA A 119 19.98 -5.65 4.96
N ALA A 120 19.40 -5.52 6.15
CA ALA A 120 19.47 -6.51 7.21
C ALA A 120 18.17 -7.33 7.24
N HIS A 121 18.28 -8.65 7.38
CA HIS A 121 17.10 -9.50 7.57
C HIS A 121 16.65 -9.45 9.03
N ALA A 122 15.34 -9.40 9.25
CA ALA A 122 14.73 -9.46 10.57
C ALA A 122 13.41 -10.24 10.51
N ILE A 123 12.99 -10.77 11.67
CA ILE A 123 11.65 -11.35 11.85
C ILE A 123 10.88 -10.44 12.79
N LEU A 124 9.77 -9.90 12.30
CA LEU A 124 8.87 -9.07 13.09
C LEU A 124 7.94 -9.98 13.91
N PRO A 125 7.89 -9.85 15.26
CA PRO A 125 7.09 -10.73 16.10
C PRO A 125 5.60 -10.72 15.72
N SER A 126 5.07 -9.53 15.45
CA SER A 126 3.71 -9.37 14.96
C SER A 126 3.52 -8.04 14.23
N ILE A 127 2.66 -8.06 13.20
CA ILE A 127 2.12 -6.88 12.53
C ILE A 127 0.60 -6.91 12.67
N GLU A 128 0.02 -5.80 13.12
CA GLU A 128 -1.43 -5.65 13.29
C GLU A 128 -2.01 -4.50 12.50
N ILE A 129 -3.19 -4.73 11.95
CA ILE A 129 -4.00 -3.73 11.25
C ILE A 129 -5.45 -3.88 11.70
N GLY A 130 -5.93 -2.94 12.51
CA GLY A 130 -7.22 -3.05 13.17
C GLY A 130 -7.31 -4.37 13.96
N ARG A 131 -8.21 -5.27 13.55
CA ARG A 131 -8.36 -6.58 14.20
C ARG A 131 -7.42 -7.65 13.66
N ILE A 132 -6.77 -7.47 12.51
CA ILE A 132 -5.85 -8.46 11.90
C ILE A 132 -4.54 -8.48 12.69
N ARG A 133 -3.99 -9.68 12.95
CA ARG A 133 -2.64 -9.86 13.53
C ARG A 133 -1.93 -10.99 12.82
N VAL A 134 -0.81 -10.69 12.17
CA VAL A 134 0.05 -11.69 11.54
C VAL A 134 1.34 -11.78 12.35
N GLU A 135 1.74 -12.99 12.71
CA GLU A 135 2.92 -13.25 13.54
C GLU A 135 4.08 -13.82 12.73
N ASN A 136 5.29 -13.59 13.23
CA ASN A 136 6.55 -14.06 12.67
C ASN A 136 6.68 -13.71 11.18
N VAL A 137 6.72 -12.41 10.89
CA VAL A 137 6.73 -11.89 9.52
C VAL A 137 8.16 -11.55 9.11
N ASP A 138 8.62 -12.14 8.00
CA ASP A 138 9.90 -11.79 7.38
C ASP A 138 9.93 -10.31 6.96
N ALA A 139 11.01 -9.63 7.32
CA ALA A 139 11.24 -8.26 6.94
C ALA A 139 12.69 -8.02 6.52
N MET A 140 12.86 -7.01 5.68
CA MET A 140 14.15 -6.40 5.37
C MET A 140 14.20 -5.01 5.97
N VAL A 141 15.29 -4.73 6.68
CA VAL A 141 15.58 -3.41 7.21
C VAL A 141 16.58 -2.73 6.28
N LEU A 142 16.15 -1.66 5.65
CA LEU A 142 16.96 -0.84 4.75
C LEU A 142 17.52 0.37 5.50
N ARG A 143 18.57 0.98 4.95
CA ARG A 143 19.07 2.26 5.44
C ARG A 143 18.03 3.36 5.21
N ASP A 144 18.11 4.42 6.02
CA ASP A 144 17.13 5.52 6.01
C ASP A 144 17.10 6.30 4.69
N ASP A 145 18.20 6.30 3.93
CA ASP A 145 18.32 6.91 2.59
C ASP A 145 17.77 6.02 1.45
N ALA A 146 17.64 4.71 1.69
CA ALA A 146 17.19 3.75 0.70
C ALA A 146 15.67 3.48 0.76
N LEU A 147 15.01 3.84 1.87
CA LEU A 147 13.57 3.62 2.05
C LEU A 147 12.93 4.71 2.93
N SER A 148 12.00 5.46 2.33
CA SER A 148 11.29 6.54 3.03
C SER A 148 10.16 6.03 3.92
N ASP A 149 9.33 5.12 3.40
CA ASP A 149 8.11 4.63 4.07
C ASP A 149 8.19 3.14 4.37
N THR A 150 7.50 2.70 5.44
CA THR A 150 7.34 1.26 5.70
C THR A 150 6.44 0.63 4.64
N LEU A 151 6.85 -0.51 4.07
CA LEU A 151 6.10 -1.24 3.06
C LEU A 151 5.59 -2.58 3.61
N LEU A 152 4.29 -2.82 3.48
CA LEU A 152 3.66 -4.12 3.75
C LEU A 152 3.67 -4.96 2.48
N GLY A 153 4.74 -5.72 2.31
CA GLY A 153 4.94 -6.60 1.17
C GLY A 153 4.28 -7.97 1.28
N MET A 154 4.60 -8.83 0.32
CA MET A 154 3.98 -10.14 0.13
C MET A 154 4.21 -11.12 1.29
N SER A 155 5.31 -11.00 2.04
CA SER A 155 5.53 -11.78 3.29
C SER A 155 4.44 -11.57 4.35
N PHE A 156 3.76 -10.42 4.34
CA PHE A 156 2.57 -10.16 5.16
C PHE A 156 1.29 -10.52 4.39
N LEU A 157 1.14 -10.03 3.15
CA LEU A 157 -0.12 -10.15 2.39
C LEU A 157 -0.51 -11.61 2.09
N LYS A 158 0.45 -12.49 1.79
CA LYS A 158 0.19 -13.92 1.55
C LYS A 158 -0.24 -14.69 2.80
N ARG A 159 -0.13 -14.09 3.99
CA ARG A 159 -0.57 -14.68 5.27
C ARG A 159 -2.03 -14.36 5.57
N LEU A 160 -2.64 -13.49 4.78
CA LEU A 160 -4.06 -13.19 4.84
C LEU A 160 -4.83 -14.23 4.02
N ARG A 161 -6.08 -14.49 4.40
CA ARG A 161 -6.99 -15.33 3.59
C ARG A 161 -7.37 -14.63 2.28
N HIS A 162 -7.52 -13.31 2.31
CA HIS A 162 -7.91 -12.52 1.16
C HIS A 162 -7.40 -11.08 1.28
N TYR A 163 -6.93 -10.53 0.16
CA TYR A 163 -6.68 -9.09 0.01
C TYR A 163 -7.12 -8.65 -1.38
N GLU A 164 -7.92 -7.58 -1.47
CA GLU A 164 -8.52 -7.14 -2.74
C GLU A 164 -8.80 -5.63 -2.71
N VAL A 165 -8.61 -4.98 -3.84
CA VAL A 165 -9.13 -3.62 -4.06
C VAL A 165 -10.52 -3.71 -4.66
N SER A 166 -11.54 -3.26 -3.93
CA SER A 166 -12.93 -3.29 -4.35
C SER A 166 -13.68 -2.09 -3.80
N ASN A 167 -14.63 -1.54 -4.58
CA ASN A 167 -15.44 -0.37 -4.19
C ASN A 167 -14.59 0.82 -3.72
N GLY A 168 -13.43 1.06 -4.37
CA GLY A 168 -12.54 2.16 -4.04
C GLY A 168 -11.78 2.01 -2.72
N ALA A 169 -11.72 0.81 -2.12
CA ALA A 169 -10.97 0.54 -0.90
C ALA A 169 -10.22 -0.79 -0.98
N LEU A 170 -9.13 -0.91 -0.23
CA LEU A 170 -8.43 -2.16 -0.01
C LEU A 170 -9.08 -2.91 1.15
N LEU A 171 -9.54 -4.12 0.88
CA LEU A 171 -10.10 -5.05 1.86
C LEU A 171 -9.06 -6.10 2.22
N LEU A 172 -8.81 -6.28 3.51
CA LEU A 172 -7.93 -7.30 4.06
C LEU A 172 -8.76 -8.24 4.95
N THR A 173 -8.56 -9.55 4.81
CA THR A 173 -9.24 -10.57 5.63
C THR A 173 -8.25 -11.64 6.06
N GLN A 174 -8.20 -11.91 7.36
CA GLN A 174 -7.52 -13.07 7.94
C GLN A 174 -8.49 -14.21 8.23
#